data_AF-A0A4U0ZZQ1-F1
#
_entry.id   AF-A0A4U0ZZQ1-F1
#
_cell.length_a   1.000
_cell.length_b   1.000
_cell.length_c   1.000
_cell.angle_alpha   90.00
_cell.angle_beta   90.00
_cell.angle_gamma   90.00
#
_symmetry.space_group_name_H-M   'P 1'
#
loop_
_entity.id
_entity.type
_entity.pdbx_description
1 polymer ?
#
loop_
_entity_poly.entity_id
_entity_poly.type
_entity_poly.pdbx_seq_one_letter_code
_entity_poly.pdbx_strand_id
1 'polypeptide(L)'
;MGKISVREGRVCIIKTEELTSVKEGLEQIKTALIQCSSDQHNVSAPLDTFLFVDLSLFNIVNSSVIGVLGSVLMNRSIRLLGLCGVQPPVVEILTRFGVLSPPQDTKEQLQNGIRENMRKVVVFDSVEQGLGSLNPN
;
A
#
# COMPACT_ATOMS: atom_id res chain seq x y z
N MET A 1 18.13 -13.03 6.10
CA MET A 1 17.96 -11.62 6.50
C MET A 1 17.44 -10.89 5.27
N GLY A 2 16.12 -10.74 5.13
CA GLY A 2 15.50 -10.19 3.91
C GLY A 2 15.45 -8.66 3.93
N LYS A 3 15.87 -8.02 2.85
CA LYS A 3 15.85 -6.56 2.71
C LYS A 3 14.49 -6.16 2.10
N ILE A 4 13.72 -5.36 2.83
CA ILE A 4 12.29 -5.17 2.53
C ILE A 4 11.97 -3.85 1.80
N SER A 5 12.91 -2.90 1.75
CA SER A 5 12.65 -1.58 1.15
C SER A 5 13.73 -1.11 0.18
N VAL A 6 13.27 -0.61 -0.98
CA VAL A 6 14.06 0.16 -1.94
C VAL A 6 13.40 1.53 -2.08
N ARG A 7 14.16 2.59 -1.77
CA ARG A 7 13.72 3.98 -1.93
C ARG A 7 14.58 4.66 -2.99
N GLU A 8 13.99 4.95 -4.13
CA GLU A 8 14.63 5.69 -5.22
C GLU A 8 13.87 7.00 -5.45
N GLY A 9 14.41 8.10 -4.91
CA GLY A 9 13.79 9.42 -5.00
C GLY A 9 12.38 9.46 -4.39
N ARG A 10 11.36 9.63 -5.26
CA ARG A 10 9.93 9.71 -4.91
C ARG A 10 9.22 8.36 -4.87
N VAL A 11 9.90 7.28 -5.21
CA VAL A 11 9.32 5.94 -5.25
C VAL A 11 9.81 5.14 -4.05
N CYS A 12 8.87 4.50 -3.36
CA CYS A 12 9.15 3.54 -2.29
C CYS A 12 8.52 2.20 -2.66
N ILE A 13 9.29 1.14 -2.61
CA ILE A 13 8.83 -0.22 -2.86
C ILE A 13 9.04 -1.02 -1.57
N ILE A 14 7.96 -1.62 -1.07
CA ILE A 14 7.97 -2.55 0.04
C ILE A 14 7.70 -3.93 -0.54
N LYS A 15 8.68 -4.82 -0.45
CA LYS A 15 8.59 -6.20 -0.97
C LYS A 15 9.28 -7.17 -0.02
N THR A 16 8.71 -8.34 0.14
CA THR A 16 9.34 -9.45 0.86
C THR A 16 9.93 -10.42 -0.17
N GLU A 17 11.25 -10.65 -0.11
CA GLU A 17 11.93 -11.55 -1.06
C GLU A 17 11.69 -13.03 -0.72
N GLU A 18 11.63 -13.37 0.56
CA GLU A 18 11.43 -14.75 1.04
C GLU A 18 10.53 -14.77 2.28
N LEU A 19 9.60 -15.74 2.34
CA LEU A 19 8.74 -15.96 3.49
C LEU A 19 9.19 -17.19 4.28
N THR A 20 9.69 -16.94 5.49
CA THR A 20 9.84 -17.97 6.54
C THR A 20 8.47 -18.36 7.11
N SER A 21 7.59 -17.37 7.30
CA SER A 21 6.18 -17.57 7.68
C SER A 21 5.33 -16.36 7.27
N VAL A 22 4.03 -16.59 7.03
CA VAL A 22 3.06 -15.52 6.71
C VAL A 22 3.03 -14.46 7.82
N LYS A 23 3.03 -14.87 9.09
CA LYS A 23 3.00 -13.95 10.24
C LYS A 23 4.21 -13.02 10.25
N GLU A 24 5.41 -13.58 10.06
CA GLU A 24 6.64 -12.79 10.05
C GLU A 24 6.67 -11.83 8.86
N GLY A 25 6.28 -12.30 7.67
CA GLY A 25 6.20 -11.44 6.49
C GLY A 25 5.22 -10.27 6.68
N LEU A 26 4.03 -10.50 7.24
CA LEU A 26 3.08 -9.42 7.52
C LEU A 26 3.61 -8.41 8.55
N GLU A 27 4.33 -8.88 9.56
CA GLU A 27 4.98 -8.00 10.55
C GLU A 27 6.11 -7.16 9.93
N GLN A 28 6.86 -7.74 8.99
CA GLN A 28 7.86 -7.03 8.19
C GLN A 28 7.22 -5.95 7.30
N ILE A 29 6.16 -6.28 6.56
CA ILE A 29 5.40 -5.33 5.74
C ILE A 29 4.87 -4.19 6.62
N LYS A 30 4.25 -4.51 7.76
CA LYS A 30 3.75 -3.51 8.72
C LYS A 30 4.86 -2.56 9.18
N THR A 31 6.01 -3.10 9.57
CA THR A 31 7.15 -2.31 10.05
C THR A 31 7.68 -1.38 8.95
N ALA A 32 7.81 -1.90 7.73
CA ALA A 32 8.26 -1.09 6.59
C ALA A 32 7.27 0.03 6.23
N LEU A 33 5.96 -0.24 6.30
CA LEU A 33 4.93 0.78 6.10
C LEU A 33 5.01 1.89 7.17
N ILE A 34 5.19 1.52 8.44
CA ILE A 34 5.35 2.48 9.54
C ILE A 34 6.59 3.34 9.30
N GLN A 35 7.74 2.72 8.98
CA GLN A 35 8.98 3.45 8.70
C GLN A 35 8.81 4.41 7.52
N CYS A 36 8.24 3.94 6.42
CA CYS A 36 7.98 4.78 5.24
C CYS A 36 7.09 5.99 5.58
N SER A 37 6.08 5.81 6.43
CA SER A 37 5.20 6.90 6.84
C SER A 37 5.84 7.86 7.85
N SER A 38 6.72 7.36 8.72
CA SER A 38 7.40 8.13 9.78
C SER A 38 8.57 8.95 9.25
N ASP A 39 9.37 8.37 8.34
CA ASP A 39 10.52 9.06 7.74
C ASP A 39 10.08 10.26 6.91
N GLN A 40 8.84 10.28 6.42
CA GLN A 40 8.24 11.41 5.70
C GLN A 40 7.89 12.58 6.62
N HIS A 41 7.56 12.34 7.88
CA HIS A 41 7.22 13.39 8.84
C HIS A 41 8.44 14.20 9.30
N ASN A 42 9.65 13.65 9.17
CA ASN A 42 10.89 14.28 9.63
C ASN A 42 11.62 15.08 8.53
N VAL A 43 11.08 15.15 7.31
CA VAL A 43 11.71 15.91 6.20
C VAL A 43 11.12 17.32 6.12
N SER A 44 12.00 18.33 6.13
CA SER A 44 11.68 19.76 6.03
C SER A 44 10.83 20.14 4.80
N ALA A 45 10.75 19.27 3.80
CA ALA A 45 9.84 19.35 2.66
C ALA A 45 9.35 17.93 2.34
N PRO A 46 8.08 17.60 2.59
CA PRO A 46 7.56 16.26 2.28
C PRO A 46 7.62 16.05 0.76
N LEU A 47 8.37 15.05 0.32
CA LEU A 47 8.40 14.64 -1.08
C LEU A 47 7.14 13.84 -1.38
N ASP A 48 6.41 14.25 -2.40
CA ASP A 48 5.31 13.48 -2.98
C ASP A 48 5.81 12.06 -3.32
N THR A 49 5.25 11.05 -2.65
CA THR A 49 5.75 9.67 -2.67
C THR A 49 4.73 8.72 -3.30
N PHE A 50 5.24 7.87 -4.20
CA PHE A 50 4.53 6.74 -4.79
C PHE A 50 4.97 5.48 -4.05
N LEU A 51 4.06 4.88 -3.30
CA LEU A 51 4.34 3.70 -2.48
C LEU A 51 3.77 2.45 -3.14
N PHE A 52 4.61 1.47 -3.40
CA PHE A 52 4.21 0.15 -3.90
C PHE A 52 4.43 -0.90 -2.81
N VAL A 53 3.42 -1.71 -2.55
CA VAL A 53 3.46 -2.80 -1.57
C VAL A 53 3.20 -4.11 -2.30
N ASP A 54 4.21 -4.97 -2.36
CA ASP A 54 4.09 -6.30 -2.94
C ASP A 54 3.44 -7.26 -1.92
N LEU A 55 2.24 -7.73 -2.27
CA LEU A 55 1.46 -8.69 -1.49
C LEU A 55 1.38 -10.07 -2.17
N SER A 56 2.15 -10.30 -3.24
CA SER A 56 2.09 -11.52 -4.05
C SER A 56 2.23 -12.82 -3.25
N LEU A 57 3.06 -12.79 -2.21
CA LEU A 57 3.33 -13.95 -1.36
C LEU A 57 2.29 -14.18 -0.26
N PHE A 58 1.27 -13.32 -0.15
CA PHE A 58 0.29 -13.36 0.94
C PHE A 58 -1.11 -13.67 0.40
N ASN A 59 -1.72 -14.72 0.95
CA ASN A 59 -3.13 -15.04 0.74
C ASN A 59 -4.06 -14.49 1.83
N ILE A 60 -3.48 -13.85 2.86
CA ILE A 60 -4.21 -13.23 3.98
C ILE A 60 -3.45 -11.99 4.47
N VAL A 61 -4.21 -11.01 4.98
CA VAL A 61 -3.67 -9.86 5.71
C VAL A 61 -4.40 -9.75 7.05
N ASN A 62 -3.69 -9.30 8.08
CA ASN A 62 -4.25 -9.13 9.42
C ASN A 62 -4.69 -7.69 9.67
N SER A 63 -5.43 -7.46 10.76
CA SER A 63 -5.94 -6.15 11.13
C SER A 63 -4.85 -5.10 11.36
N SER A 64 -3.65 -5.51 11.78
CA SER A 64 -2.54 -4.58 12.01
C SER A 64 -2.00 -4.00 10.70
N VAL A 65 -1.81 -4.82 9.66
CA VAL A 65 -1.43 -4.35 8.32
C VAL A 65 -2.54 -3.46 7.74
N ILE A 66 -3.81 -3.85 7.87
CA ILE A 66 -4.96 -3.05 7.40
C ILE A 66 -4.99 -1.68 8.08
N GLY A 67 -4.79 -1.61 9.40
CA GLY A 67 -4.77 -0.35 10.13
C GLY A 67 -3.64 0.57 9.68
N VAL A 68 -2.45 0.02 9.42
CA VAL A 68 -1.32 0.80 8.92
C VAL A 68 -1.56 1.27 7.48
N LEU A 69 -2.13 0.43 6.61
CA LEU A 69 -2.54 0.86 5.25
C LEU A 69 -3.52 2.03 5.33
N GLY A 70 -4.53 1.96 6.21
CA GLY A 70 -5.45 3.07 6.44
C GLY A 70 -4.75 4.36 6.88
N SER A 71 -3.75 4.26 7.75
CA SER A 71 -2.91 5.41 8.16
C SER A 71 -2.10 5.98 7.00
N VAL A 72 -1.54 5.13 6.14
CA VAL A 72 -0.81 5.52 4.92
C VAL A 72 -1.71 6.29 3.96
N LEU A 73 -2.99 5.90 3.80
CA LEU A 73 -3.94 6.61 2.93
C LEU A 73 -4.23 8.04 3.40
N MET A 74 -4.22 8.25 4.72
CA MET A 74 -4.42 9.56 5.32
C MET A 74 -3.16 10.43 5.26
N ASN A 75 -2.00 9.85 4.96
CA ASN A 75 -0.76 10.60 4.81
C ASN A 75 -0.79 11.43 3.52
N ARG A 76 -0.68 12.76 3.67
CA ARG A 76 -0.75 13.71 2.56
C ARG A 76 0.44 13.63 1.61
N SER A 77 1.60 13.19 2.10
CA SER A 77 2.81 13.03 1.30
C SER A 77 2.74 11.80 0.39
N ILE A 78 1.85 10.85 0.70
CA ILE A 78 1.59 9.70 -0.18
C ILE A 78 0.57 10.13 -1.24
N ARG A 79 1.04 10.15 -2.50
CA ARG A 79 0.21 10.46 -3.67
C ARG A 79 -0.52 9.23 -4.20
N LEU A 80 0.15 8.09 -4.14
CA LEU A 80 -0.37 6.82 -4.64
C LEU A 80 0.09 5.68 -3.75
N LEU A 81 -0.83 4.76 -3.48
CA LEU A 81 -0.58 3.47 -2.88
C LEU A 81 -0.91 2.38 -3.91
N GLY A 82 0.12 1.78 -4.50
CA GLY A 82 0.02 0.64 -5.39
C GLY A 82 0.07 -0.67 -4.60
N LEU A 83 -1.04 -1.40 -4.53
CA LEU A 83 -1.05 -2.75 -3.97
C LEU A 83 -0.80 -3.75 -5.10
N CYS A 84 0.32 -4.46 -5.04
CA CYS A 84 0.80 -5.29 -6.13
C CYS A 84 0.61 -6.78 -5.83
N GLY A 85 0.23 -7.58 -6.82
CA GLY A 85 0.10 -9.04 -6.69
C GLY A 85 -1.00 -9.47 -5.71
N VAL A 86 -2.06 -8.67 -5.54
CA VAL A 86 -3.07 -8.93 -4.51
C VAL A 86 -3.94 -10.13 -4.89
N GLN A 87 -3.89 -11.19 -4.09
CA GLN A 87 -4.71 -12.38 -4.31
C GLN A 87 -6.20 -12.13 -3.98
N PRO A 88 -7.16 -12.84 -4.61
CA PRO A 88 -8.59 -12.61 -4.40
C PRO A 88 -9.05 -12.58 -2.93
N PRO A 89 -8.60 -13.50 -2.04
CA PRO A 89 -9.00 -13.45 -0.63
C PRO A 89 -8.52 -12.17 0.09
N VAL A 90 -7.37 -11.63 -0.31
CA VAL A 90 -6.86 -10.37 0.24
C VAL A 90 -7.65 -9.18 -0.29
N VAL A 91 -8.05 -9.19 -1.57
CA VAL A 91 -8.95 -8.16 -2.14
C VAL A 91 -10.26 -8.09 -1.36
N GLU A 92 -10.87 -9.23 -1.07
CA GLU A 92 -12.12 -9.29 -0.30
C GLU A 92 -11.96 -8.68 1.09
N ILE A 93 -10.88 -9.04 1.80
CA ILE A 93 -10.55 -8.49 3.12
C ILE A 93 -10.37 -6.96 3.01
N LEU A 94 -9.51 -6.48 2.12
CA LEU A 94 -9.20 -5.06 1.99
C LEU A 94 -10.43 -4.23 1.57
N THR A 95 -11.32 -4.79 0.74
CA THR A 95 -12.59 -4.16 0.37
C THR A 95 -13.52 -4.07 1.56
N ARG A 96 -13.66 -5.16 2.33
CA ARG A 96 -14.51 -5.21 3.53
C ARG A 96 -14.10 -4.19 4.59
N PHE A 97 -12.81 -3.91 4.70
CA PHE A 97 -12.27 -2.92 5.64
C PHE A 97 -12.11 -1.52 5.03
N GLY A 98 -12.58 -1.28 3.80
CA GLY A 98 -12.59 0.04 3.16
C GLY A 98 -11.22 0.55 2.73
N VAL A 99 -10.20 -0.31 2.64
CA VAL A 99 -8.90 0.03 2.05
C VAL A 99 -9.01 0.06 0.53
N LEU A 100 -9.74 -0.90 -0.04
CA LEU A 100 -10.13 -0.90 -1.44
C LEU A 100 -11.60 -0.46 -1.56
N SER A 101 -11.90 0.27 -2.64
CA SER A 101 -13.28 0.56 -2.99
C SER A 101 -13.90 -0.68 -3.65
N PRO A 102 -15.15 -1.04 -3.34
CA PRO A 102 -15.85 -2.08 -4.07
C PRO A 102 -15.93 -1.72 -5.56
N PRO A 103 -15.97 -2.71 -6.46
CA PRO A 103 -16.25 -2.46 -7.88
C PRO A 103 -17.52 -1.61 -7.98
N GLN A 104 -17.47 -0.58 -8.81
CA GLN A 104 -18.41 0.54 -8.81
C GLN A 104 -19.87 0.09 -9.02
N ASP A 105 -20.59 -0.18 -7.94
CA ASP A 105 -22.05 -0.26 -7.94
C ASP A 105 -22.70 0.25 -6.64
N THR A 106 -21.93 0.60 -5.60
CA THR A 106 -22.52 1.01 -4.31
C THR A 106 -22.33 2.49 -4.03
N LYS A 107 -23.39 3.25 -4.32
CA LYS A 107 -23.63 4.62 -3.85
C LYS A 107 -23.81 4.62 -2.32
N GLU A 108 -22.73 4.57 -1.54
CA GLU A 108 -22.82 4.89 -0.11
C GLU A 108 -21.92 6.07 0.29
N GLN A 109 -22.51 6.93 1.12
CA GLN A 109 -22.04 8.23 1.57
C GLN A 109 -20.84 8.08 2.51
N LEU A 110 -19.64 8.21 1.96
CA LEU A 110 -18.43 8.51 2.73
C LEU A 110 -18.06 9.98 2.49
N GLN A 111 -17.82 10.71 3.58
CA GLN A 111 -17.50 12.14 3.58
C GLN A 111 -16.38 12.44 2.56
N ASN A 112 -16.56 13.52 1.79
CA ASN A 112 -15.83 13.79 0.55
C ASN A 112 -14.30 13.69 0.64
N GLY A 113 -13.68 13.97 1.80
CA GLY A 113 -12.23 13.85 1.99
C GLY A 113 -11.68 12.41 2.11
N ILE A 114 -12.47 11.46 2.61
CA ILE A 114 -12.03 10.05 2.71
C ILE A 114 -12.07 9.39 1.32
N ARG A 115 -13.10 9.70 0.53
CA ARG A 115 -13.19 9.25 -0.88
C ARG A 115 -12.01 9.71 -1.72
N GLU A 116 -11.56 10.95 -1.54
CA GLU A 116 -10.39 11.47 -2.26
C GLU A 116 -9.10 10.73 -1.91
N ASN A 117 -8.90 10.36 -0.63
CA ASN A 117 -7.75 9.56 -0.22
C ASN A 117 -7.86 8.09 -0.64
N MET A 118 -9.06 7.52 -0.69
CA MET A 118 -9.29 6.17 -1.21
C MET A 118 -9.02 6.06 -2.73
N ARG A 119 -9.18 7.16 -3.49
CA ARG A 119 -8.77 7.22 -4.91
C ARG A 119 -7.26 7.12 -5.12
N LYS A 120 -6.46 7.21 -4.05
CA LYS A 120 -5.00 7.01 -4.12
C LYS A 120 -4.60 5.54 -4.21
N VAL A 121 -5.52 4.60 -3.98
CA VAL A 121 -5.23 3.17 -4.01
C VAL A 121 -5.46 2.61 -5.40
N VAL A 122 -4.45 1.97 -5.94
CA VAL A 122 -4.51 1.27 -7.23
C VAL A 122 -3.98 -0.14 -7.02
N VAL A 123 -4.65 -1.13 -7.62
CA VAL A 123 -4.19 -2.51 -7.60
C VAL A 123 -3.46 -2.80 -8.91
N PHE A 124 -2.31 -3.45 -8.80
CA PHE A 124 -1.49 -3.91 -9.92
C PHE A 124 -1.25 -5.41 -9.80
N ASP A 125 -1.06 -6.07 -10.93
CA ASP A 125 -0.66 -7.47 -11.02
C ASP A 125 0.76 -7.67 -10.48
N SER A 126 1.66 -6.68 -10.66
CA SER A 126 3.03 -6.72 -10.17
C SER A 126 3.59 -5.33 -9.86
N VAL A 127 4.72 -5.28 -9.14
CA VAL A 127 5.44 -4.02 -8.87
C VAL A 127 5.92 -3.39 -10.17
N GLU A 128 6.42 -4.19 -11.11
CA GLU A 128 6.93 -3.75 -12.40
C GLU A 128 5.84 -3.05 -13.22
N GLN A 129 4.63 -3.62 -13.24
CA GLN A 129 3.46 -2.97 -13.87
C GLN A 129 3.12 -1.64 -13.18
N GLY A 130 3.13 -1.60 -11.85
CA GLY A 130 2.90 -0.38 -11.08
C GLY A 130 3.93 0.71 -11.37
N LEU A 131 5.21 0.36 -11.41
CA LEU A 131 6.29 1.30 -11.78
C LEU A 131 6.15 1.80 -13.22
N GLY A 132 5.80 0.90 -14.15
CA GLY A 132 5.54 1.26 -15.54
C GLY A 132 4.43 2.32 -15.69
N SER A 133 3.44 2.32 -14.79
CA SER A 133 2.36 3.32 -14.81
C SER A 133 2.80 4.75 -14.44
N LEU A 134 3.94 4.91 -13.78
CA LEU A 134 4.47 6.22 -13.38
C LEU A 134 5.18 6.96 -14.51
N ASN A 135 5.56 6.23 -15.57
CA ASN A 135 6.24 6.79 -16.73
C ASN A 135 5.35 6.56 -17.96
N PRO A 136 4.40 7.48 -18.24
CA PRO A 136 3.65 7.42 -19.47
C PRO A 136 4.62 7.74 -20.62
N ASN A 137 4.97 6.72 -21.41
CA ASN A 137 5.50 6.97 -22.76
C ASN A 137 4.44 7.68 -23.60
#